data_AF-A0A1H6U154-F1
#
_entry.id   AF-A0A1H6U154-F1
#
_cell.length_a   1.000
_cell.length_b   1.000
_cell.length_c   1.000
_cell.angle_alpha   90.00
_cell.angle_beta   90.00
_cell.angle_gamma   90.00
#
_symmetry.space_group_name_H-M   'P 1'
#
loop_
_entity.id
_entity.type
_entity.pdbx_description
1 polymer ?
#
loop_
_entity_poly.entity_id
_entity_poly.type
_entity_poly.pdbx_seq_one_letter_code
_entity_poly.pdbx_strand_id
1 'polypeptide(L)'
;MSLSTAPTSDGIAQPLLVRLEQHVSQARGLLQQPQDAQPSSQVGYLEGVWADWSGLIWLVGWMTEDAVVDRPVFVLDTARHAAGVAVSFAPRADLGPDAKAFVAVLRADWQAGSDLPPQLVFADGSGRFLEPVRPWPVTSAEAVLPIVRDILERSSGPHRAAMRALFQANRLRPSGDDTLERVQIDEVAFLPGFGAFVNGWALSPCKRAESFVLKAGNHVIAADQLSQFRFARSDISQTFPNVAQALESAAFVTLFRGDLPRDAVERLTLKIEWDDGSSTIVSVPPAMVRVLGLTVPLDSIRRFYPALEAERFFADFAYRAAAQARFQSSGVQGYDINPVASAVLLAAPRQRSDIFLLFDRAARHAASLPVDWGLAIIASADENRGLVLTLFAELQRTASHPCSLFFMSNAEPTSDVIDEVAAKLSCTRFAWVDGNLSLTARGWHELGRVTNAMVLLATDDAMGGDTGPGWELHAFVADISEWRRIYSLAPPQIGGVRLPTQSIELPAVTHAAEWLQPPLGSPFTLKINEAARRAHG
;
A
#
# COMPACT_ATOMS: atom_id res chain seq x y z
N MET A 1 10.72 26.32 34.60
CA MET A 1 10.83 26.57 33.15
C MET A 1 9.42 26.66 32.60
N SER A 2 8.90 27.87 32.45
CA SER A 2 7.56 28.10 31.91
C SER A 2 7.59 27.89 30.40
N LEU A 3 6.84 26.89 29.93
CA LEU A 3 6.61 26.66 28.51
C LEU A 3 5.78 27.82 27.96
N SER A 4 6.44 28.73 27.27
CA SER A 4 5.81 29.77 26.46
C SER A 4 5.11 29.07 25.30
N THR A 5 3.78 28.94 25.38
CA THR A 5 2.95 28.50 24.27
C THR A 5 3.02 29.57 23.18
N ALA A 6 3.62 29.25 22.03
CA ALA A 6 3.59 30.12 20.88
C ALA A 6 2.12 30.48 20.55
N PRO A 7 1.80 31.75 20.27
CA PRO A 7 0.45 32.15 19.92
C PRO A 7 0.00 31.36 18.69
N THR A 8 -1.21 30.78 18.75
CA THR A 8 -1.88 30.18 17.59
C THR A 8 -2.00 31.23 16.48
N SER A 9 -1.98 30.79 15.21
CA SER A 9 -2.09 31.66 14.02
C SER A 9 -3.24 32.67 14.12
N ASP A 10 -4.34 32.25 14.74
CA ASP A 10 -5.56 33.05 14.93
C ASP A 10 -5.34 34.25 15.86
N GLY A 11 -4.50 34.09 16.89
CA GLY A 11 -4.20 35.18 17.84
C GLY A 11 -3.37 36.30 17.24
N ILE A 12 -2.55 36.01 16.22
CA ILE A 12 -1.67 36.99 15.55
C ILE A 12 -2.46 37.84 14.56
N ALA A 13 -3.44 37.26 13.86
CA ALA A 13 -4.21 37.93 12.81
C ALA A 13 -5.36 38.80 13.35
N GLN A 14 -5.94 38.46 14.51
CA GLN A 14 -7.14 39.12 15.03
C GLN A 14 -7.02 40.65 15.19
N PRO A 15 -5.91 41.22 15.71
CA PRO A 15 -5.78 42.67 15.85
C PRO A 15 -5.88 43.41 14.51
N LEU A 16 -5.32 42.82 13.45
CA LEU A 16 -5.36 43.38 12.10
C LEU A 16 -6.80 43.38 11.55
N LEU A 17 -7.55 42.29 11.73
CA LEU A 17 -8.94 42.20 11.27
C LEU A 17 -9.84 43.25 11.93
N VAL A 18 -9.71 43.42 13.25
CA VAL A 18 -10.44 44.46 14.00
C VAL A 18 -10.08 45.86 13.49
N ARG A 19 -8.79 46.09 13.20
CA ARG A 19 -8.32 47.36 12.66
C ARG A 19 -8.91 47.67 11.29
N LEU A 20 -8.97 46.68 10.40
CA LEU A 20 -9.60 46.82 9.08
C LEU A 20 -11.10 47.15 9.21
N GLU A 21 -11.83 46.50 10.11
CA GLU A 21 -13.25 46.81 10.36
C GLU A 21 -13.47 48.24 10.89
N GLN A 22 -12.58 48.72 11.76
CA GLN A 22 -12.60 50.12 12.23
C GLN A 22 -12.41 51.09 11.06
N HIS A 23 -11.49 50.80 10.15
CA HIS A 23 -11.26 51.61 8.96
C HIS A 23 -12.43 51.59 7.97
N VAL A 24 -13.09 50.43 7.78
CA VAL A 24 -14.35 50.36 7.03
C VAL A 24 -15.39 51.30 7.63
N SER A 25 -15.53 51.30 8.95
CA SER A 25 -16.50 52.16 9.66
C SER A 25 -16.17 53.66 9.51
N GLN A 26 -14.88 54.02 9.55
CA GLN A 26 -14.41 55.38 9.29
C GLN A 26 -14.69 55.82 7.85
N ALA A 27 -14.35 54.97 6.87
CA ALA A 27 -14.59 55.25 5.45
C ALA A 27 -16.09 55.43 5.16
N ARG A 28 -16.98 54.64 5.79
CA ARG A 28 -18.45 54.80 5.64
C ARG A 28 -18.93 56.20 6.02
N GLY A 29 -18.40 56.78 7.10
CA GLY A 29 -18.73 58.15 7.53
C GLY A 29 -18.30 59.24 6.54
N LEU A 30 -17.39 58.91 5.62
CA LEU A 30 -16.81 59.82 4.65
C LEU A 30 -17.34 59.62 3.22
N LEU A 31 -18.23 58.64 2.97
CA LEU A 31 -18.73 58.29 1.63
C LEU A 31 -19.40 59.46 0.89
N GLN A 32 -20.04 60.36 1.62
CA GLN A 32 -20.78 61.51 1.07
C GLN A 32 -19.90 62.75 0.88
N GLN A 33 -18.64 62.71 1.30
CA GLN A 33 -17.73 63.84 1.11
C GLN A 33 -17.13 63.79 -0.30
N PRO A 34 -17.21 64.87 -1.08
CA PRO A 34 -16.54 64.95 -2.36
C PRO A 34 -15.03 64.84 -2.16
N GLN A 35 -14.40 63.93 -2.90
CA GLN A 35 -12.95 63.82 -3.00
C GLN A 35 -12.57 64.03 -4.45
N ASP A 36 -11.87 65.13 -4.72
CA ASP A 36 -11.35 65.41 -6.05
C ASP A 36 -10.02 64.66 -6.23
N ALA A 37 -10.07 63.52 -6.91
CA ALA A 37 -8.88 62.82 -7.36
C ALA A 37 -8.33 63.56 -8.60
N GLN A 38 -7.24 64.32 -8.42
CA GLN A 38 -6.52 64.93 -9.53
C GLN A 38 -5.46 63.95 -10.06
N PRO A 39 -5.14 63.95 -11.37
CA PRO A 39 -4.10 63.06 -11.92
C PRO A 39 -2.74 63.15 -11.21
N SER A 40 -2.39 64.31 -10.66
CA SER A 40 -1.19 64.53 -9.86
C SER A 40 -1.18 63.80 -8.51
N SER A 41 -2.33 63.28 -8.06
CA SER A 41 -2.49 62.55 -6.80
C SER A 41 -2.30 61.03 -6.95
N GLN A 42 -1.99 60.53 -8.15
CA GLN A 42 -1.66 59.12 -8.35
C GLN A 42 -0.35 58.76 -7.64
N VAL A 43 -0.38 57.75 -6.78
CA VAL A 43 0.80 57.34 -5.99
C VAL A 43 1.34 55.97 -6.35
N GLY A 44 0.71 55.27 -7.28
CA GLY A 44 1.14 53.94 -7.68
C GLY A 44 0.09 53.20 -8.49
N TYR A 45 0.32 51.89 -8.62
CA TYR A 45 -0.53 51.04 -9.41
C TYR A 45 -0.92 49.71 -8.74
N LEU A 46 -2.11 49.23 -9.09
CA LEU A 46 -2.62 47.90 -8.79
C LEU A 46 -2.28 46.94 -9.94
N GLU A 47 -1.59 45.86 -9.62
CA GLU A 47 -1.20 44.82 -10.59
C GLU A 47 -2.09 43.58 -10.49
N GLY A 48 -2.58 43.26 -9.29
CA GLY A 48 -3.42 42.10 -9.05
C GLY A 48 -4.36 42.25 -7.86
N VAL A 49 -5.51 41.59 -7.96
CA VAL A 49 -6.57 41.59 -6.94
C VAL A 49 -7.08 40.18 -6.80
N TRP A 50 -7.09 39.62 -5.59
CA TRP A 50 -7.60 38.28 -5.34
C TRP A 50 -8.45 38.28 -4.07
N ALA A 51 -9.73 37.91 -4.17
CA ALA A 51 -10.56 37.72 -2.99
C ALA A 51 -10.34 36.32 -2.42
N ASP A 52 -10.04 36.24 -1.12
CA ASP A 52 -10.02 34.97 -0.41
C ASP A 52 -11.42 34.56 0.06
N TRP A 53 -11.52 33.33 0.57
CA TRP A 53 -12.80 32.76 1.00
C TRP A 53 -13.36 33.39 2.27
N SER A 54 -12.52 34.07 3.07
CA SER A 54 -12.96 34.79 4.27
C SER A 54 -13.59 36.15 3.92
N GLY A 55 -13.59 36.51 2.63
CA GLY A 55 -14.07 37.79 2.13
C GLY A 55 -13.04 38.91 2.29
N LEU A 56 -11.78 38.60 2.60
CA LEU A 56 -10.71 39.57 2.51
C LEU A 56 -10.18 39.60 1.08
N ILE A 57 -9.72 40.78 0.66
CA ILE A 57 -9.24 41.02 -0.69
C ILE A 57 -7.76 41.32 -0.62
N TRP A 58 -6.97 40.50 -1.28
CA TRP A 58 -5.54 40.64 -1.43
C TRP A 58 -5.24 41.51 -2.64
N LEU A 59 -4.44 42.54 -2.44
CA LEU A 59 -3.98 43.44 -3.49
C LEU A 59 -2.47 43.32 -3.62
N VAL A 60 -1.99 43.32 -4.86
CA VAL A 60 -0.56 43.42 -5.17
C VAL A 60 -0.33 44.52 -6.19
N GLY A 61 0.83 45.16 -6.08
CA GLY A 61 1.22 46.23 -6.99
C GLY A 61 2.45 46.96 -6.49
N TRP A 62 2.56 48.23 -6.83
CA TRP A 62 3.60 49.10 -6.32
C TRP A 62 3.08 50.50 -6.06
N MET A 63 3.68 51.20 -5.10
CA MET A 63 3.39 52.61 -4.86
C MET A 63 4.57 53.32 -4.23
N THR A 64 4.56 54.64 -4.28
CA THR A 64 5.47 55.49 -3.53
C THR A 64 5.38 55.15 -2.05
N GLU A 65 6.51 54.97 -1.38
CA GLU A 65 6.51 54.59 0.03
C GLU A 65 5.76 55.61 0.88
N ASP A 66 4.87 55.12 1.74
CA ASP A 66 4.07 55.93 2.66
C ASP A 66 4.28 55.42 4.09
N ALA A 67 4.45 56.35 5.03
CA ALA A 67 4.62 56.03 6.45
C ALA A 67 3.36 55.38 7.06
N VAL A 68 2.18 55.61 6.48
CA VAL A 68 0.91 55.07 6.96
C VAL A 68 0.67 53.68 6.36
N VAL A 69 0.68 52.63 7.18
CA VAL A 69 0.60 51.23 6.72
C VAL A 69 -0.77 50.59 6.88
N ASP A 70 -1.73 51.29 7.47
CA ASP A 70 -3.16 50.94 7.52
C ASP A 70 -4.00 52.22 7.53
N ARG A 71 -5.11 52.23 6.79
CA ARG A 71 -5.97 53.41 6.67
C ARG A 71 -7.36 53.10 6.12
N PRO A 72 -8.35 54.00 6.32
CA PRO A 72 -9.59 53.96 5.56
C PRO A 72 -9.34 54.31 4.09
N VAL A 73 -10.00 53.60 3.18
CA VAL A 73 -9.94 53.81 1.75
C VAL A 73 -11.31 53.65 1.11
N PHE A 74 -11.43 54.09 -0.14
CA PHE A 74 -12.56 53.81 -1.01
C PHE A 74 -12.09 52.94 -2.16
N VAL A 75 -12.89 51.94 -2.50
CA VAL A 75 -12.78 51.28 -3.79
C VAL A 75 -13.78 51.95 -4.73
N LEU A 76 -13.28 52.55 -5.80
CA LEU A 76 -14.09 53.11 -6.88
C LEU A 76 -14.13 52.10 -8.03
N ASP A 77 -15.32 51.56 -8.27
CA ASP A 77 -15.64 50.65 -9.38
C ASP A 77 -16.92 51.22 -10.05
N THR A 78 -17.97 50.41 -10.25
CA THR A 78 -19.31 50.90 -10.61
C THR A 78 -19.95 51.75 -9.51
N ALA A 79 -19.48 51.62 -8.27
CA ALA A 79 -19.91 52.41 -7.12
C ALA A 79 -18.72 52.70 -6.18
N ARG A 80 -18.94 53.57 -5.18
CA ARG A 80 -17.96 53.87 -4.13
C ARG A 80 -18.19 52.94 -2.94
N HIS A 81 -17.24 52.04 -2.68
CA HIS A 81 -17.29 51.11 -1.57
C HIS A 81 -16.35 51.55 -0.44
N ALA A 82 -16.87 51.63 0.78
CA ALA A 82 -16.05 51.91 1.96
C ALA A 82 -15.21 50.68 2.33
N ALA A 83 -13.92 50.90 2.56
CA ALA A 83 -12.97 49.82 2.81
C ALA A 83 -11.93 50.20 3.86
N GLY A 84 -11.36 49.18 4.50
CA GLY A 84 -10.14 49.29 5.28
C GLY A 84 -9.02 48.55 4.59
N VAL A 85 -7.83 49.13 4.53
CA VAL A 85 -6.65 48.47 3.96
C VAL A 85 -5.50 48.48 4.95
N ALA A 86 -4.72 47.42 4.92
CA ALA A 86 -3.41 47.36 5.53
C ALA A 86 -2.39 46.90 4.49
N VAL A 87 -1.17 47.43 4.55
CA VAL A 87 -0.15 47.27 3.52
C VAL A 87 1.18 46.84 4.13
N SER A 88 1.92 45.99 3.42
CA SER A 88 3.31 45.67 3.69
C SER A 88 4.14 45.84 2.43
N PHE A 89 5.34 46.39 2.57
CA PHE A 89 6.19 46.80 1.45
C PHE A 89 7.45 45.94 1.33
N ALA A 90 7.92 45.73 0.10
CA ALA A 90 9.18 45.08 -0.21
C ALA A 90 9.92 45.82 -1.35
N PRO A 91 11.27 45.80 -1.35
CA PRO A 91 12.03 46.35 -2.47
C PRO A 91 11.80 45.53 -3.75
N ARG A 92 11.73 46.21 -4.90
CA ARG A 92 11.65 45.60 -6.25
C ARG A 92 12.74 46.21 -7.13
N ALA A 93 13.49 45.38 -7.86
CA ALA A 93 14.71 45.83 -8.55
C ALA A 93 14.44 46.72 -9.77
N ASP A 94 13.24 46.65 -10.34
CA ASP A 94 12.77 47.43 -11.49
C ASP A 94 12.13 48.78 -11.11
N LEU A 95 11.93 49.04 -9.82
CA LEU A 95 11.34 50.28 -9.32
C LEU A 95 12.42 51.29 -8.90
N GLY A 96 12.10 52.58 -9.05
CA GLY A 96 12.94 53.66 -8.53
C GLY A 96 13.04 53.65 -6.99
N PRO A 97 13.98 54.41 -6.40
CA PRO A 97 14.26 54.38 -4.96
C PRO A 97 13.05 54.79 -4.09
N ASP A 98 12.14 55.59 -4.62
CA ASP A 98 10.96 56.09 -3.90
C ASP A 98 9.73 55.18 -4.03
N ALA A 99 9.80 54.11 -4.84
CA ALA A 99 8.68 53.20 -5.09
C ALA A 99 8.98 51.77 -4.59
N LYS A 100 8.00 51.15 -3.94
CA LYS A 100 8.11 49.79 -3.41
C LYS A 100 6.99 48.91 -3.91
N ALA A 101 7.30 47.62 -4.09
CA ALA A 101 6.26 46.61 -4.24
C ALA A 101 5.46 46.54 -2.95
N PHE A 102 4.15 46.32 -3.06
CA PHE A 102 3.31 46.12 -1.92
C PHE A 102 2.45 44.87 -2.05
N VAL A 103 2.13 44.33 -0.89
CA VAL A 103 1.03 43.40 -0.68
C VAL A 103 0.11 44.03 0.36
N ALA A 104 -1.18 44.03 0.07
CA ALA A 104 -2.18 44.60 0.96
C ALA A 104 -3.34 43.64 1.19
N VAL A 105 -3.92 43.74 2.37
CA VAL A 105 -5.17 43.06 2.73
C VAL A 105 -6.22 44.13 2.90
N LEU A 106 -7.31 43.99 2.16
CA LEU A 106 -8.44 44.90 2.11
C LEU A 106 -9.68 44.20 2.63
N ARG A 107 -10.46 44.90 3.45
CA ARG A 107 -11.80 44.48 3.85
C ARG A 107 -12.80 45.50 3.35
N ALA A 108 -13.78 45.04 2.59
CA ALA A 108 -14.80 45.87 1.99
C ALA A 108 -16.07 45.04 1.73
N ASP A 109 -17.19 45.73 1.58
CA ASP A 109 -18.38 45.18 0.93
C ASP A 109 -18.31 45.46 -0.57
N TRP A 110 -17.21 45.01 -1.18
CA TRP A 110 -16.92 45.14 -2.60
C TRP A 110 -16.55 43.75 -3.12
N GLN A 111 -17.05 43.42 -4.29
CA GLN A 111 -16.66 42.23 -5.02
C GLN A 111 -16.07 42.71 -6.35
N ALA A 112 -14.90 42.18 -6.72
CA ALA A 112 -14.25 42.57 -7.96
C ALA A 112 -15.16 42.21 -9.15
N GLY A 113 -15.74 43.24 -9.78
CA GLY A 113 -16.60 43.10 -10.95
C GLY A 113 -15.81 42.93 -12.25
N SER A 114 -16.51 42.59 -13.34
CA SER A 114 -15.96 42.42 -14.68
C SER A 114 -16.08 43.65 -15.58
N ASP A 115 -16.61 44.77 -15.08
CA ASP A 115 -17.11 45.86 -15.93
C ASP A 115 -16.29 47.18 -15.90
N LEU A 116 -15.64 47.52 -14.77
CA LEU A 116 -14.62 48.58 -14.71
C LEU A 116 -13.35 48.22 -13.91
N PRO A 117 -12.18 48.79 -14.27
CA PRO A 117 -10.96 48.70 -13.47
C PRO A 117 -11.13 49.41 -12.11
N PRO A 118 -10.89 48.75 -10.97
CA PRO A 118 -11.07 49.38 -9.67
C PRO A 118 -9.94 50.36 -9.35
N GLN A 119 -10.27 51.55 -8.85
CA GLN A 119 -9.31 52.48 -8.26
C GLN A 119 -9.38 52.42 -6.73
N LEU A 120 -8.23 52.51 -6.07
CA LEU A 120 -8.16 52.57 -4.60
C LEU A 120 -7.82 54.00 -4.16
N VAL A 121 -8.79 54.72 -3.61
CA VAL A 121 -8.63 56.11 -3.17
C VAL A 121 -8.46 56.18 -1.65
N PHE A 122 -7.47 56.93 -1.17
CA PHE A 122 -7.22 57.08 0.26
C PHE A 122 -8.23 58.03 0.90
N ALA A 123 -8.91 57.58 1.96
CA ALA A 123 -9.96 58.34 2.65
C ALA A 123 -9.38 59.26 3.74
N ASP A 124 -8.25 59.91 3.47
CA ASP A 124 -7.52 60.82 4.37
C ASP A 124 -7.63 62.29 3.93
N GLY A 125 -8.47 62.57 2.92
CA GLY A 125 -8.62 63.91 2.33
C GLY A 125 -7.51 64.31 1.36
N SER A 126 -6.47 63.50 1.17
CA SER A 126 -5.35 63.84 0.27
C SER A 126 -5.69 63.70 -1.22
N GLY A 127 -6.77 63.00 -1.55
CA GLY A 127 -7.11 62.65 -2.94
C GLY A 127 -6.15 61.65 -3.59
N ARG A 128 -5.21 61.07 -2.81
CA ARG A 128 -4.24 60.09 -3.32
C ARG A 128 -4.91 58.78 -3.70
N PHE A 129 -4.46 58.17 -4.80
CA PHE A 129 -5.05 56.92 -5.28
C PHE A 129 -4.07 55.99 -5.99
N LEU A 130 -4.46 54.72 -6.08
CA LEU A 130 -3.83 53.69 -6.90
C LEU A 130 -4.72 53.39 -8.11
N GLU A 131 -4.10 53.28 -9.28
CA GLU A 131 -4.76 52.96 -10.53
C GLU A 131 -4.34 51.57 -11.03
N PRO A 132 -5.19 50.77 -11.67
CA PRO A 132 -4.74 49.49 -12.19
C PRO A 132 -3.80 49.67 -13.40
N VAL A 133 -2.72 48.87 -13.45
CA VAL A 133 -1.72 48.91 -14.56
C VAL A 133 -2.34 48.56 -15.91
N ARG A 134 -3.40 47.76 -15.88
CA ARG A 134 -4.12 47.26 -17.07
C ARG A 134 -5.59 47.62 -16.93
N PRO A 135 -6.37 47.56 -18.03
CA PRO A 135 -7.82 47.66 -17.95
C PRO A 135 -8.42 46.68 -16.93
N TRP A 136 -7.72 45.57 -16.67
CA TRP A 136 -8.06 44.55 -15.69
C TRP A 136 -6.84 44.16 -14.87
N PRO A 137 -6.86 44.31 -13.53
CA PRO A 137 -5.82 43.69 -12.70
C PRO A 137 -5.90 42.17 -12.86
N VAL A 138 -4.78 41.49 -12.62
CA VAL A 138 -4.77 40.03 -12.64
C VAL A 138 -5.61 39.51 -11.47
N THR A 139 -6.66 38.75 -11.76
CA THR A 139 -7.60 38.28 -10.73
C THR A 139 -7.51 36.79 -10.40
N SER A 140 -6.78 36.01 -11.20
CA SER A 140 -6.66 34.58 -10.96
C SER A 140 -5.73 34.29 -9.77
N ALA A 141 -6.15 33.34 -8.93
CA ALA A 141 -5.39 32.93 -7.76
C ALA A 141 -3.99 32.43 -8.16
N GLU A 142 -3.88 31.69 -9.27
CA GLU A 142 -2.62 31.13 -9.77
C GLU A 142 -1.58 32.20 -10.09
N ALA A 143 -2.02 33.39 -10.49
CA ALA A 143 -1.12 34.47 -10.84
C ALA A 143 -0.86 35.43 -9.68
N VAL A 144 -1.83 35.65 -8.78
CA VAL A 144 -1.68 36.58 -7.65
C VAL A 144 -0.98 35.93 -6.45
N LEU A 145 -1.31 34.69 -6.08
CA LEU A 145 -0.78 34.03 -4.88
C LEU A 145 0.75 33.89 -4.87
N PRO A 146 1.44 33.56 -5.99
CA PRO A 146 2.90 33.52 -6.01
C PRO A 146 3.52 34.89 -5.70
N ILE A 147 2.92 35.96 -6.20
CA ILE A 147 3.38 37.35 -5.99
C ILE A 147 3.18 37.75 -4.52
N VAL A 148 1.99 37.46 -3.96
CA VAL A 148 1.69 37.69 -2.53
C VAL A 148 2.74 37.00 -1.64
N ARG A 149 3.04 35.72 -1.92
CA ARG A 149 4.05 34.96 -1.16
C ARG A 149 5.44 35.61 -1.25
N ASP A 150 5.91 35.90 -2.46
CA ASP A 150 7.23 36.49 -2.70
C ASP A 150 7.39 37.87 -2.04
N ILE A 151 6.36 38.73 -2.12
CA ILE A 151 6.38 40.04 -1.47
C ILE A 151 6.37 39.88 0.06
N LEU A 152 5.50 39.06 0.64
CA LEU A 152 5.44 38.84 2.10
C LEU A 152 6.73 38.25 2.69
N GLU A 153 7.43 37.43 1.91
CA GLU A 153 8.71 36.84 2.32
C GLU A 153 9.81 37.90 2.42
N ARG A 154 9.82 38.86 1.49
CA ARG A 154 10.79 39.96 1.45
C ARG A 154 10.36 41.20 2.23
N SER A 155 9.10 41.30 2.60
CA SER A 155 8.55 42.51 3.20
C SER A 155 9.01 42.73 4.63
N SER A 156 8.86 43.95 5.09
CA SER A 156 9.01 44.35 6.49
C SER A 156 7.82 45.23 6.90
N GLY A 157 7.71 45.52 8.20
CA GLY A 157 6.65 46.36 8.75
C GLY A 157 5.73 45.64 9.75
N PRO A 158 4.85 46.40 10.42
CA PRO A 158 4.09 45.93 11.57
C PRO A 158 3.04 44.87 11.22
N HIS A 159 2.48 44.91 10.00
CA HIS A 159 1.41 43.99 9.58
C HIS A 159 1.91 42.68 8.97
N ARG A 160 3.22 42.54 8.71
CA ARG A 160 3.79 41.37 8.01
C ARG A 160 3.42 40.05 8.69
N ALA A 161 3.57 39.97 10.02
CA ALA A 161 3.31 38.74 10.76
C ALA A 161 1.83 38.34 10.69
N ALA A 162 0.92 39.30 10.86
CA ALA A 162 -0.52 39.09 10.77
C ALA A 162 -0.96 38.72 9.34
N MET A 163 -0.46 39.42 8.32
CA MET A 163 -0.73 39.08 6.92
C MET A 163 -0.20 37.70 6.56
N ARG A 164 1.00 37.33 7.02
CA ARG A 164 1.53 35.98 6.78
C ARG A 164 0.66 34.91 7.42
N ALA A 165 0.15 35.16 8.63
CA ALA A 165 -0.79 34.25 9.30
C ALA A 165 -2.11 34.12 8.52
N LEU A 166 -2.70 35.24 8.07
CA LEU A 166 -3.90 35.24 7.22
C LEU A 166 -3.66 34.49 5.90
N PHE A 167 -2.54 34.74 5.22
CA PHE A 167 -2.19 34.08 3.97
C PHE A 167 -2.01 32.56 4.15
N GLN A 168 -1.42 32.13 5.27
CA GLN A 168 -1.26 30.71 5.59
C GLN A 168 -2.59 30.03 5.91
N ALA A 169 -3.48 30.71 6.64
CA ALA A 169 -4.84 30.22 6.91
C ALA A 169 -5.67 30.08 5.61
N ASN A 170 -5.40 30.94 4.62
CA ASN A 170 -6.04 30.90 3.31
C ASN A 170 -5.53 29.82 2.35
N ARG A 171 -4.50 29.05 2.70
CA ARG A 171 -4.04 27.90 1.89
C ARG A 171 -5.05 26.74 1.84
N LEU A 172 -6.11 26.81 2.63
CA LEU A 172 -7.07 25.73 2.85
C LEU A 172 -8.36 25.89 2.02
N ARG A 173 -8.27 25.98 0.68
CA ARG A 173 -9.25 25.47 -0.32
C ARG A 173 -9.13 26.22 -1.67
N PRO A 174 -8.84 25.53 -2.79
CA PRO A 174 -9.16 26.01 -4.13
C PRO A 174 -10.67 26.06 -4.36
N SER A 175 -11.10 27.02 -5.17
CA SER A 175 -12.47 27.20 -5.65
C SER A 175 -12.77 26.27 -6.83
N GLY A 176 -13.87 25.52 -6.75
CA GLY A 176 -14.42 24.74 -7.86
C GLY A 176 -15.14 23.47 -7.38
N ASP A 177 -16.42 23.35 -7.70
CA ASP A 177 -17.25 22.15 -7.53
C ASP A 177 -16.69 20.98 -8.37
N ASP A 178 -15.86 20.17 -7.72
CA ASP A 178 -15.60 18.75 -7.94
C ASP A 178 -14.74 18.36 -6.73
N THR A 179 -15.01 17.23 -6.07
CA THR A 179 -14.22 16.80 -4.90
C THR A 179 -12.73 16.86 -5.23
N LEU A 180 -12.04 17.89 -4.71
CA LEU A 180 -10.61 18.14 -4.94
C LEU A 180 -9.75 17.01 -4.38
N GLU A 181 -10.32 16.17 -3.53
CA GLU A 181 -9.71 14.95 -3.06
C GLU A 181 -9.57 13.94 -4.20
N ARG A 182 -8.32 13.70 -4.60
CA ARG A 182 -7.99 12.69 -5.60
C ARG A 182 -7.35 11.51 -4.91
N VAL A 183 -7.90 10.34 -5.18
CA VAL A 183 -7.43 9.09 -4.60
C VAL A 183 -7.23 8.10 -5.72
N GLN A 184 -6.08 7.43 -5.70
CA GLN A 184 -5.80 6.32 -6.59
C GLN A 184 -5.16 5.19 -5.82
N ILE A 185 -5.57 3.97 -6.16
CA ILE A 185 -5.02 2.74 -5.64
C ILE A 185 -4.12 2.15 -6.72
N ASP A 186 -2.85 2.00 -6.40
CA ASP A 186 -1.86 1.47 -7.34
C ASP A 186 -1.81 -0.06 -7.25
N GLU A 187 -1.86 -0.62 -6.04
CA GLU A 187 -1.81 -2.06 -5.84
C GLU A 187 -2.44 -2.46 -4.50
N VAL A 188 -3.12 -3.62 -4.49
CA VAL A 188 -3.59 -4.29 -3.29
C VAL A 188 -3.04 -5.71 -3.24
N ALA A 189 -2.14 -5.99 -2.29
CA ALA A 189 -1.70 -7.35 -2.01
C ALA A 189 -2.59 -7.96 -0.93
N PHE A 190 -3.19 -9.11 -1.22
CA PHE A 190 -4.19 -9.76 -0.37
C PHE A 190 -3.71 -11.15 0.06
N LEU A 191 -3.80 -11.44 1.36
CA LEU A 191 -3.57 -12.78 1.92
C LEU A 191 -4.85 -13.23 2.64
N PRO A 192 -5.55 -14.27 2.13
CA PRO A 192 -6.73 -14.83 2.80
C PRO A 192 -6.42 -15.20 4.25
N GLY A 193 -7.35 -14.86 5.15
CA GLY A 193 -7.23 -15.13 6.59
C GLY A 193 -6.23 -14.25 7.35
N PHE A 194 -5.56 -13.30 6.69
CA PHE A 194 -4.67 -12.34 7.35
C PHE A 194 -5.12 -10.88 7.12
N GLY A 195 -5.37 -10.50 5.87
CA GLY A 195 -5.70 -9.12 5.54
C GLY A 195 -5.28 -8.66 4.15
N ALA A 196 -5.27 -7.34 3.98
CA ALA A 196 -4.87 -6.68 2.74
C ALA A 196 -3.86 -5.57 2.99
N PHE A 197 -2.86 -5.48 2.12
CA PHE A 197 -1.88 -4.40 2.06
C PHE A 197 -2.23 -3.52 0.87
N VAL A 198 -2.42 -2.23 1.09
CA VAL A 198 -2.85 -1.29 0.06
C VAL A 198 -1.78 -0.24 -0.13
N ASN A 199 -1.35 -0.07 -1.38
CA ASN A 199 -0.46 0.99 -1.83
C ASN A 199 -1.24 1.91 -2.76
N GLY A 200 -1.08 3.22 -2.56
CA GLY A 200 -1.72 4.21 -3.40
C GLY A 200 -1.35 5.62 -2.95
N TRP A 201 -2.14 6.57 -3.41
CA TRP A 201 -2.01 7.95 -3.01
C TRP A 201 -3.37 8.63 -2.83
N ALA A 202 -3.39 9.57 -1.90
CA ALA A 202 -4.54 10.37 -1.53
C ALA A 202 -4.10 11.82 -1.40
N LEU A 203 -4.61 12.67 -2.28
CA LEU A 203 -4.20 14.04 -2.42
C LEU A 203 -5.40 14.95 -2.19
N SER A 204 -5.26 15.86 -1.23
CA SER A 204 -6.17 16.99 -1.08
C SER A 204 -5.34 18.27 -0.93
N PRO A 205 -5.71 19.37 -1.62
CA PRO A 205 -5.00 20.65 -1.49
C PRO A 205 -5.09 21.24 -0.08
N CYS A 206 -6.13 20.90 0.68
CA CYS A 206 -6.48 21.55 1.95
C CYS A 206 -6.72 20.58 3.11
N LYS A 207 -6.70 19.26 2.87
CA LYS A 207 -6.98 18.26 3.90
C LYS A 207 -5.84 17.26 4.00
N ARG A 208 -5.57 16.78 5.20
CA ARG A 208 -4.66 15.66 5.41
C ARG A 208 -5.50 14.40 5.58
N ALA A 209 -5.15 13.32 4.87
CA ALA A 209 -5.74 12.03 5.19
C ALA A 209 -5.39 11.69 6.65
N GLU A 210 -6.35 11.27 7.45
CA GLU A 210 -6.17 10.94 8.86
C GLU A 210 -6.19 9.43 9.05
N SER A 211 -7.23 8.78 8.52
CA SER A 211 -7.47 7.35 8.69
C SER A 211 -7.85 6.70 7.36
N PHE A 212 -7.72 5.37 7.31
CA PHE A 212 -8.15 4.57 6.18
C PHE A 212 -9.02 3.41 6.67
N VAL A 213 -10.06 3.09 5.92
CA VAL A 213 -10.97 1.98 6.20
C VAL A 213 -11.21 1.20 4.91
N LEU A 214 -10.90 -0.09 4.93
CA LEU A 214 -11.16 -0.99 3.82
C LEU A 214 -12.47 -1.73 4.07
N LYS A 215 -13.37 -1.69 3.08
CA LYS A 215 -14.51 -2.59 3.02
C LYS A 215 -14.26 -3.67 1.97
N ALA A 216 -14.36 -4.92 2.39
CA ALA A 216 -14.15 -6.12 1.59
C ALA A 216 -15.35 -7.05 1.76
N GLY A 217 -16.26 -7.06 0.77
CA GLY A 217 -17.56 -7.72 0.92
C GLY A 217 -18.35 -7.15 2.11
N ASN A 218 -18.61 -8.00 3.11
CA ASN A 218 -19.32 -7.65 4.35
C ASN A 218 -18.39 -7.21 5.49
N HIS A 219 -17.08 -7.26 5.29
CA HIS A 219 -16.09 -6.87 6.30
C HIS A 219 -15.73 -5.41 6.16
N VAL A 220 -15.65 -4.69 7.28
CA VAL A 220 -15.13 -3.32 7.36
C VAL A 220 -13.98 -3.32 8.35
N ILE A 221 -12.80 -2.95 7.88
CA ILE A 221 -11.54 -3.06 8.61
C ILE A 221 -10.84 -1.71 8.60
N ALA A 222 -10.50 -1.21 9.78
CA ALA A 222 -9.67 -0.02 9.91
C ALA A 222 -8.20 -0.35 9.64
N ALA A 223 -7.47 0.61 9.08
CA ALA A 223 -6.04 0.49 8.89
C ALA A 223 -5.30 0.33 10.22
N ASP A 224 -4.28 -0.53 10.22
CA ASP A 224 -3.33 -0.63 11.31
C ASP A 224 -2.40 0.59 11.28
N GLN A 225 -2.69 1.54 12.18
CA GLN A 225 -1.96 2.82 12.26
C GLN A 225 -0.46 2.63 12.48
N LEU A 226 -0.03 1.58 13.20
CA LEU A 226 1.39 1.32 13.46
C LEU A 226 2.12 0.76 12.24
N SER A 227 1.39 0.19 11.30
CA SER A 227 1.91 -0.39 10.06
C SER A 227 1.71 0.54 8.86
N GLN A 228 1.23 1.77 9.10
CA GLN A 228 1.01 2.75 8.05
C GLN A 228 2.23 3.65 7.87
N PHE A 229 2.64 3.85 6.63
CA PHE A 229 3.65 4.85 6.31
C PHE A 229 3.24 5.69 5.11
N ARG A 230 3.76 6.91 5.04
CA ARG A 230 3.49 7.86 3.97
C ARG A 230 4.79 8.41 3.40
N PHE A 231 4.76 8.71 2.11
CA PHE A 231 5.93 9.20 1.40
C PHE A 231 5.54 10.12 0.25
N ALA A 232 6.56 10.77 -0.30
CA ALA A 232 6.37 11.76 -1.36
C ALA A 232 6.09 11.11 -2.71
N ARG A 233 5.22 11.72 -3.51
CA ARG A 233 4.97 11.36 -4.93
C ARG A 233 5.38 12.51 -5.84
N SER A 234 6.69 12.64 -6.06
CA SER A 234 7.23 13.67 -6.96
C SER A 234 6.88 13.40 -8.42
N ASP A 235 6.60 12.14 -8.78
CA ASP A 235 6.19 11.72 -10.12
C ASP A 235 4.86 12.34 -10.58
N ILE A 236 3.92 12.60 -9.66
CA ILE A 236 2.61 13.20 -10.00
C ILE A 236 2.62 14.74 -9.91
N SER A 237 3.75 15.35 -9.58
CA SER A 237 3.88 16.82 -9.41
C SER A 237 3.56 17.61 -10.67
N GLN A 238 3.83 17.05 -11.85
CA GLN A 238 3.51 17.68 -13.14
C GLN A 238 2.01 17.74 -13.40
N THR A 239 1.25 16.77 -12.87
CA THR A 239 -0.21 16.70 -13.05
C THR A 239 -0.94 17.63 -12.06
N PHE A 240 -0.31 17.90 -10.91
CA PHE A 240 -0.88 18.71 -9.85
C PHE A 240 0.05 19.87 -9.47
N PRO A 241 0.09 20.94 -10.29
CA PRO A 241 0.83 22.15 -9.94
C PRO A 241 0.22 22.80 -8.68
N ASN A 242 1.05 23.47 -7.89
CA ASN A 242 0.66 24.24 -6.68
C ASN A 242 0.25 23.44 -5.43
N VAL A 243 0.42 22.11 -5.40
CA VAL A 243 0.17 21.27 -4.19
C VAL A 243 1.43 20.58 -3.66
N ALA A 244 2.61 21.19 -3.86
CA ALA A 244 3.91 20.62 -3.50
C ALA A 244 3.98 20.08 -2.05
N GLN A 245 3.41 20.81 -1.09
CA GLN A 245 3.38 20.38 0.31
C GLN A 245 2.48 19.15 0.54
N ALA A 246 1.34 19.05 -0.14
CA ALA A 246 0.46 17.88 -0.03
C ALA A 246 1.10 16.64 -0.67
N LEU A 247 1.91 16.83 -1.72
CA LEU A 247 2.65 15.76 -2.39
C LEU A 247 3.71 15.08 -1.52
N GLU A 248 4.23 15.75 -0.48
CA GLU A 248 5.23 15.18 0.44
C GLU A 248 4.73 13.98 1.25
N SER A 249 3.40 13.88 1.43
CA SER A 249 2.77 12.78 2.17
C SER A 249 1.56 12.17 1.45
N ALA A 250 1.47 12.39 0.13
CA ALA A 250 0.34 11.96 -0.67
C ALA A 250 0.30 10.43 -0.83
N ALA A 251 1.44 9.75 -0.99
CA ALA A 251 1.44 8.30 -1.05
C ALA A 251 1.30 7.68 0.34
N PHE A 252 0.66 6.53 0.36
CA PHE A 252 0.50 5.72 1.54
C PHE A 252 0.68 4.24 1.20
N VAL A 253 1.21 3.51 2.18
CA VAL A 253 1.06 2.07 2.27
C VAL A 253 0.45 1.79 3.63
N THR A 254 -0.55 0.92 3.64
CA THR A 254 -1.28 0.58 4.86
C THR A 254 -1.68 -0.88 4.86
N LEU A 255 -1.76 -1.45 6.06
CA LEU A 255 -2.18 -2.81 6.32
C LEU A 255 -3.57 -2.80 6.97
N PHE A 256 -4.48 -3.57 6.40
CA PHE A 256 -5.81 -3.88 6.96
C PHE A 256 -5.83 -5.32 7.46
N ARG A 257 -5.62 -5.52 8.76
CA ARG A 257 -5.64 -6.86 9.37
C ARG A 257 -7.06 -7.32 9.65
N GLY A 258 -7.36 -8.55 9.25
CA GLY A 258 -8.63 -9.20 9.53
C GLY A 258 -8.74 -10.54 8.81
N ASP A 259 -9.59 -11.41 9.35
CA ASP A 259 -9.89 -12.71 8.76
C ASP A 259 -10.77 -12.54 7.52
N LEU A 260 -10.15 -12.12 6.42
CA LEU A 260 -10.82 -11.85 5.15
C LEU A 260 -10.90 -13.14 4.33
N PRO A 261 -12.11 -13.61 3.96
CA PRO A 261 -12.25 -14.78 3.11
C PRO A 261 -11.83 -14.45 1.68
N ARG A 262 -11.52 -15.49 0.90
CA ARG A 262 -10.94 -15.33 -0.45
C ARG A 262 -11.87 -14.59 -1.42
N ASP A 263 -13.18 -14.76 -1.29
CA ASP A 263 -14.22 -14.13 -2.09
C ASP A 263 -14.43 -12.63 -1.75
N ALA A 264 -13.91 -12.15 -0.62
CA ALA A 264 -14.03 -10.74 -0.22
C ALA A 264 -13.32 -9.76 -1.17
N VAL A 265 -12.40 -10.26 -2.01
CA VAL A 265 -11.63 -9.45 -2.97
C VAL A 265 -12.43 -8.98 -4.18
N GLU A 266 -13.60 -9.56 -4.44
CA GLU A 266 -14.41 -9.20 -5.62
C GLU A 266 -14.98 -7.79 -5.53
N ARG A 267 -15.16 -7.27 -4.30
CA ARG A 267 -15.76 -5.96 -4.03
C ARG A 267 -15.00 -5.25 -2.92
N LEU A 268 -13.89 -4.63 -3.31
CA LEU A 268 -13.06 -3.82 -2.43
C LEU A 268 -13.38 -2.33 -2.63
N THR A 269 -13.63 -1.63 -1.52
CA THR A 269 -13.71 -0.16 -1.50
C THR A 269 -12.86 0.38 -0.37
N LEU A 270 -12.05 1.39 -0.65
CA LEU A 270 -11.27 2.10 0.33
C LEU A 270 -11.97 3.43 0.67
N LYS A 271 -12.26 3.63 1.95
CA LYS A 271 -12.66 4.92 2.51
C LYS A 271 -11.42 5.58 3.12
N ILE A 272 -11.23 6.85 2.81
CA ILE A 272 -10.21 7.72 3.39
C ILE A 272 -10.94 8.77 4.21
N GLU A 273 -10.61 8.86 5.49
CA GLU A 273 -11.12 9.90 6.38
C GLU A 273 -10.09 11.01 6.42
N TRP A 274 -10.57 12.24 6.27
CA TRP A 274 -9.76 13.45 6.28
C TRP A 274 -9.81 14.09 7.67
N ASP A 275 -8.81 14.91 7.98
CA ASP A 275 -8.67 15.62 9.26
C ASP A 275 -9.81 16.61 9.58
N ASP A 276 -10.62 17.00 8.59
CA ASP A 276 -11.84 17.79 8.76
C ASP A 276 -13.10 16.94 9.07
N GLY A 277 -12.93 15.62 9.21
CA GLY A 277 -14.02 14.66 9.45
C GLY A 277 -14.79 14.24 8.19
N SER A 278 -14.48 14.81 7.02
CA SER A 278 -15.06 14.35 5.75
C SER A 278 -14.42 13.05 5.29
N SER A 279 -14.99 12.41 4.26
CA SER A 279 -14.41 11.19 3.72
C SER A 279 -14.58 11.04 2.22
N THR A 280 -13.60 10.41 1.59
CA THR A 280 -13.64 10.01 0.17
C THR A 280 -13.66 8.49 0.08
N ILE A 281 -14.55 7.94 -0.75
CA ILE A 281 -14.65 6.49 -0.97
C ILE A 281 -14.26 6.20 -2.42
N VAL A 282 -13.31 5.29 -2.60
CA VAL A 282 -12.86 4.83 -3.92
C VAL A 282 -13.08 3.32 -4.04
N SER A 283 -13.57 2.87 -5.20
CA SER A 283 -13.61 1.44 -5.52
C SER A 283 -12.24 0.98 -6.00
N VAL A 284 -11.77 -0.15 -5.49
CA VAL A 284 -10.51 -0.77 -5.92
C VAL A 284 -10.80 -1.62 -7.17
N PRO A 285 -10.19 -1.33 -8.33
CA PRO A 285 -10.37 -2.16 -9.50
C PRO A 285 -9.82 -3.58 -9.27
N PRO A 286 -10.50 -4.66 -9.71
CA PRO A 286 -10.01 -6.03 -9.56
C PRO A 286 -8.62 -6.24 -10.16
N ALA A 287 -8.29 -5.51 -11.23
CA ALA A 287 -6.99 -5.54 -11.89
C ALA A 287 -5.83 -5.05 -11.00
N MET A 288 -6.10 -4.35 -9.89
CA MET A 288 -5.11 -3.90 -8.91
C MET A 288 -4.92 -4.89 -7.76
N VAL A 289 -5.77 -5.92 -7.66
CA VAL A 289 -5.70 -6.91 -6.58
C VAL A 289 -4.74 -8.04 -6.96
N ARG A 290 -3.87 -8.40 -6.02
CA ARG A 290 -2.89 -9.48 -6.13
C ARG A 290 -3.05 -10.41 -4.94
N VAL A 291 -3.49 -11.64 -5.18
CA VAL A 291 -3.59 -12.67 -4.14
C VAL A 291 -2.21 -13.30 -3.93
N LEU A 292 -1.63 -13.06 -2.76
CA LEU A 292 -0.31 -13.55 -2.37
C LEU A 292 -0.31 -15.09 -2.34
N GLY A 293 0.70 -15.70 -2.96
CA GLY A 293 0.85 -17.15 -3.11
C GLY A 293 0.04 -17.77 -4.26
N LEU A 294 -0.87 -17.00 -4.89
CA LEU A 294 -1.69 -17.49 -5.99
C LEU A 294 -1.43 -16.74 -7.30
N THR A 295 -1.66 -15.43 -7.33
CA THR A 295 -1.45 -14.61 -8.54
C THR A 295 -0.05 -13.99 -8.56
N VAL A 296 0.58 -13.87 -7.39
CA VAL A 296 1.95 -13.34 -7.24
C VAL A 296 2.69 -14.11 -6.15
N PRO A 297 4.04 -14.21 -6.22
CA PRO A 297 4.83 -14.80 -5.15
C PRO A 297 4.66 -14.06 -3.82
N LEU A 298 4.72 -14.79 -2.70
CA LEU A 298 4.63 -14.22 -1.35
C LEU A 298 5.65 -13.10 -1.12
N ASP A 299 6.87 -13.23 -1.66
CA ASP A 299 7.96 -12.24 -1.53
C ASP A 299 7.63 -10.86 -2.15
N SER A 300 6.60 -10.80 -3.02
CA SER A 300 6.14 -9.53 -3.62
C SER A 300 5.69 -8.52 -2.57
N ILE A 301 5.31 -8.98 -1.37
CA ILE A 301 4.93 -8.10 -0.26
C ILE A 301 6.07 -7.17 0.17
N ARG A 302 7.33 -7.53 -0.08
CA ARG A 302 8.48 -6.68 0.25
C ARG A 302 8.53 -5.38 -0.54
N ARG A 303 7.76 -5.26 -1.63
CA ARG A 303 7.55 -3.98 -2.32
C ARG A 303 6.80 -2.97 -1.45
N PHE A 304 5.94 -3.47 -0.57
CA PHE A 304 5.20 -2.69 0.42
C PHE A 304 6.03 -2.53 1.69
N TYR A 305 6.63 -3.61 2.21
CA TYR A 305 7.42 -3.56 3.45
C TYR A 305 8.82 -4.15 3.20
N PRO A 306 9.82 -3.33 2.82
CA PRO A 306 11.15 -3.84 2.50
C PRO A 306 11.83 -4.59 3.64
N ALA A 307 11.52 -4.20 4.89
CA ALA A 307 11.99 -4.84 6.11
C ALA A 307 10.85 -5.60 6.81
N LEU A 308 10.01 -6.32 6.05
CA LEU A 308 8.84 -7.04 6.54
C LEU A 308 9.11 -7.86 7.81
N GLU A 309 10.27 -8.51 7.90
CA GLU A 309 10.61 -9.37 9.04
C GLU A 309 10.82 -8.62 10.37
N ALA A 310 11.04 -7.31 10.31
CA ALA A 310 11.11 -6.43 11.48
C ALA A 310 9.72 -5.94 11.93
N GLU A 311 8.69 -6.15 11.11
CA GLU A 311 7.33 -5.70 11.41
C GLU A 311 6.68 -6.56 12.50
N ARG A 312 5.93 -5.91 13.39
CA ARG A 312 5.26 -6.59 14.51
C ARG A 312 4.25 -7.65 14.08
N PHE A 313 3.66 -7.47 12.90
CA PHE A 313 2.67 -8.38 12.35
C PHE A 313 3.30 -9.57 11.58
N PHE A 314 4.62 -9.62 11.43
CA PHE A 314 5.26 -10.62 10.57
C PHE A 314 5.03 -12.06 11.03
N ALA A 315 5.03 -12.32 12.34
CA ALA A 315 4.81 -13.68 12.87
C ALA A 315 3.41 -14.22 12.49
N ASP A 316 2.38 -13.40 12.65
CA ASP A 316 1.00 -13.75 12.28
C ASP A 316 0.86 -13.86 10.75
N PHE A 317 1.45 -12.92 9.99
CA PHE A 317 1.52 -13.02 8.53
C PHE A 317 2.14 -14.34 8.07
N ALA A 318 3.29 -14.72 8.66
CA ALA A 318 4.01 -15.93 8.31
C ALA A 318 3.17 -17.19 8.59
N TYR A 319 2.53 -17.25 9.75
CA TYR A 319 1.63 -18.35 10.10
C TYR A 319 0.47 -18.47 9.11
N ARG A 320 -0.20 -17.36 8.79
CA ARG A 320 -1.32 -17.35 7.84
C ARG A 320 -0.89 -17.67 6.42
N ALA A 321 0.28 -17.20 5.99
CA ALA A 321 0.86 -17.53 4.69
C ALA A 321 1.13 -19.04 4.58
N ALA A 322 1.70 -19.64 5.62
CA ALA A 322 1.94 -21.08 5.67
C ALA A 322 0.64 -21.89 5.71
N ALA A 323 -0.36 -21.45 6.49
CA ALA A 323 -1.66 -22.10 6.55
C ALA A 323 -2.39 -22.02 5.20
N GLN A 324 -2.29 -20.88 4.52
CA GLN A 324 -2.87 -20.68 3.20
C GLN A 324 -2.18 -21.55 2.14
N ALA A 325 -0.84 -21.67 2.18
CA ALA A 325 -0.11 -22.57 1.29
C ALA A 325 -0.55 -24.03 1.49
N ARG A 326 -0.64 -24.48 2.75
CA ARG A 326 -1.16 -25.80 3.12
C ARG A 326 -2.59 -26.04 2.61
N PHE A 327 -3.48 -25.04 2.76
CA PHE A 327 -4.83 -25.10 2.22
C PHE A 327 -4.84 -25.16 0.68
N GLN A 328 -3.97 -24.42 0.00
CA GLN A 328 -3.88 -24.44 -1.47
C GLN A 328 -3.33 -25.76 -2.02
N SER A 329 -2.54 -26.49 -1.23
CA SER A 329 -2.16 -27.86 -1.56
C SER A 329 -3.34 -28.84 -1.50
N SER A 330 -4.41 -28.52 -0.76
CA SER A 330 -5.67 -29.28 -0.83
C SER A 330 -6.46 -28.88 -2.08
N GLY A 331 -6.79 -29.85 -2.93
CA GLY A 331 -7.32 -29.59 -4.28
C GLY A 331 -6.75 -30.51 -5.34
N VAL A 332 -6.63 -31.80 -5.03
CA VAL A 332 -6.04 -32.80 -5.91
C VAL A 332 -7.08 -33.39 -6.84
N GLN A 333 -6.85 -33.28 -8.15
CA GLN A 333 -7.69 -33.88 -9.17
C GLN A 333 -7.12 -35.24 -9.59
N GLY A 334 -7.88 -36.31 -9.43
CA GLY A 334 -7.50 -37.63 -9.95
C GLY A 334 -7.73 -37.69 -11.45
N TYR A 335 -6.71 -38.13 -12.19
CA TYR A 335 -6.80 -38.38 -13.63
C TYR A 335 -7.18 -39.83 -13.90
N ASP A 336 -6.44 -40.76 -13.31
CA ASP A 336 -6.70 -42.19 -13.35
C ASP A 336 -6.44 -42.75 -11.94
N ILE A 337 -7.43 -43.41 -11.36
CA ILE A 337 -7.43 -43.79 -9.94
C ILE A 337 -7.70 -45.29 -9.86
N ASN A 338 -6.72 -46.02 -9.36
CA ASN A 338 -6.80 -47.45 -9.12
C ASN A 338 -6.70 -47.70 -7.60
N PRO A 339 -7.82 -48.02 -6.92
CA PRO A 339 -7.83 -48.20 -5.47
C PRO A 339 -6.92 -49.33 -5.00
N VAL A 340 -6.19 -49.08 -3.91
CA VAL A 340 -5.22 -50.00 -3.31
C VAL A 340 -5.18 -49.84 -1.79
N ALA A 341 -4.88 -50.93 -1.06
CA ALA A 341 -4.80 -50.88 0.41
C ALA A 341 -3.53 -50.15 0.88
N SER A 342 -2.44 -50.29 0.13
CA SER A 342 -1.15 -49.66 0.38
C SER A 342 -0.67 -48.93 -0.87
N ALA A 343 -0.03 -47.76 -0.75
CA ALA A 343 0.44 -47.01 -1.94
C ALA A 343 1.81 -46.34 -1.73
N VAL A 344 2.63 -46.33 -2.78
CA VAL A 344 3.78 -45.42 -2.86
C VAL A 344 3.32 -44.13 -3.55
N LEU A 345 3.27 -43.05 -2.78
CA LEU A 345 2.92 -41.70 -3.23
C LEU A 345 4.21 -40.98 -3.63
N LEU A 346 4.37 -40.74 -4.92
CA LEU A 346 5.55 -40.12 -5.50
C LEU A 346 5.18 -38.72 -6.00
N ALA A 347 5.74 -37.69 -5.37
CA ALA A 347 5.69 -36.33 -5.89
C ALA A 347 6.55 -36.23 -7.16
N ALA A 348 5.94 -35.79 -8.26
CA ALA A 348 6.68 -35.58 -9.50
C ALA A 348 7.52 -34.29 -9.39
N PRO A 349 8.84 -34.35 -9.66
CA PRO A 349 9.68 -33.16 -9.72
C PRO A 349 9.25 -32.21 -10.84
N ARG A 350 9.68 -30.95 -10.76
CA ARG A 350 9.42 -29.96 -11.82
C ARG A 350 10.40 -30.08 -13.00
N GLN A 351 11.61 -30.60 -12.76
CA GLN A 351 12.63 -30.68 -13.79
C GLN A 351 12.40 -31.88 -14.70
N ARG A 352 12.48 -31.63 -16.01
CA ARG A 352 12.20 -32.64 -17.04
C ARG A 352 13.06 -33.90 -16.89
N SER A 353 14.36 -33.76 -16.64
CA SER A 353 15.28 -34.89 -16.42
C SER A 353 14.86 -35.76 -15.24
N ASP A 354 14.43 -35.11 -14.17
CA ASP A 354 14.12 -35.75 -12.90
C ASP A 354 12.77 -36.46 -12.99
N ILE A 355 11.84 -35.93 -13.80
CA ILE A 355 10.58 -36.62 -14.14
C ILE A 355 10.90 -37.94 -14.85
N PHE A 356 11.78 -37.94 -15.86
CA PHE A 356 12.19 -39.19 -16.52
C PHE A 356 12.82 -40.17 -15.53
N LEU A 357 13.70 -39.69 -14.66
CA LEU A 357 14.35 -40.52 -13.65
C LEU A 357 13.36 -41.15 -12.67
N LEU A 358 12.37 -40.37 -12.21
CA LEU A 358 11.30 -40.85 -11.33
C LEU A 358 10.53 -42.01 -11.97
N PHE A 359 10.08 -41.83 -13.22
CA PHE A 359 9.32 -42.86 -13.93
C PHE A 359 10.15 -44.10 -14.29
N ASP A 360 11.40 -43.94 -14.73
CA ASP A 360 12.32 -45.07 -14.99
C ASP A 360 12.56 -45.90 -13.71
N ARG A 361 12.82 -45.24 -12.59
CA ARG A 361 13.03 -45.91 -11.30
C ARG A 361 11.76 -46.57 -10.78
N ALA A 362 10.61 -45.90 -10.88
CA ALA A 362 9.33 -46.48 -10.51
C ALA A 362 9.05 -47.75 -11.33
N ALA A 363 9.24 -47.72 -12.66
CA ALA A 363 9.03 -48.88 -13.52
C ALA A 363 9.99 -50.03 -13.21
N ARG A 364 11.28 -49.74 -12.97
CA ARG A 364 12.30 -50.74 -12.67
C ARG A 364 12.09 -51.42 -11.32
N HIS A 365 11.62 -50.67 -10.32
CA HIS A 365 11.54 -51.14 -8.94
C HIS A 365 10.11 -51.49 -8.47
N ALA A 366 9.07 -51.21 -9.26
CA ALA A 366 7.70 -51.60 -8.93
C ALA A 366 7.56 -53.08 -8.55
N ALA A 367 8.29 -53.96 -9.25
CA ALA A 367 8.27 -55.40 -9.01
C ALA A 367 8.77 -55.83 -7.62
N SER A 368 9.52 -54.98 -6.89
CA SER A 368 9.94 -55.28 -5.52
C SER A 368 8.88 -54.96 -4.47
N LEU A 369 7.79 -54.29 -4.85
CA LEU A 369 6.69 -53.98 -3.95
C LEU A 369 5.81 -55.21 -3.70
N PRO A 370 5.22 -55.35 -2.50
CA PRO A 370 4.20 -56.37 -2.25
C PRO A 370 3.00 -56.22 -3.20
N VAL A 371 2.27 -57.32 -3.41
CA VAL A 371 1.17 -57.39 -4.41
C VAL A 371 0.00 -56.48 -4.06
N ASP A 372 -0.19 -56.15 -2.78
CA ASP A 372 -1.25 -55.26 -2.29
C ASP A 372 -0.90 -53.76 -2.39
N TRP A 373 0.30 -53.43 -2.87
CA TRP A 373 0.75 -52.04 -3.05
C TRP A 373 0.41 -51.52 -4.45
N GLY A 374 0.10 -50.23 -4.53
CA GLY A 374 0.04 -49.49 -5.78
C GLY A 374 1.09 -48.38 -5.87
N LEU A 375 1.20 -47.79 -7.05
CA LEU A 375 1.95 -46.57 -7.29
C LEU A 375 0.98 -45.41 -7.53
N ALA A 376 1.24 -44.25 -6.94
CA ALA A 376 0.50 -43.03 -7.21
C ALA A 376 1.47 -41.90 -7.51
N ILE A 377 1.40 -41.36 -8.72
CA ILE A 377 2.16 -40.19 -9.12
C ILE A 377 1.31 -38.95 -8.86
N ILE A 378 1.86 -37.95 -8.19
CA ILE A 378 1.20 -36.68 -7.93
C ILE A 378 2.01 -35.61 -8.62
N ALA A 379 1.41 -34.91 -9.58
CA ALA A 379 2.13 -33.95 -10.42
C ALA A 379 1.45 -32.59 -10.46
N SER A 380 2.22 -31.55 -10.77
CA SER A 380 1.70 -30.23 -11.11
C SER A 380 1.01 -30.27 -12.49
N ALA A 381 -0.06 -29.50 -12.67
CA ALA A 381 -0.76 -29.34 -13.95
C ALA A 381 -0.08 -28.32 -14.89
N ASP A 382 1.26 -28.27 -14.90
CA ASP A 382 2.07 -27.27 -15.60
C ASP A 382 2.54 -27.73 -17.00
N GLU A 383 3.59 -27.08 -17.51
CA GLU A 383 4.18 -27.30 -18.83
C GLU A 383 4.61 -28.75 -19.09
N ASN A 384 4.90 -29.54 -18.05
CA ASN A 384 5.31 -30.93 -18.19
C ASN A 384 4.14 -31.93 -18.20
N ARG A 385 2.88 -31.45 -18.15
CA ARG A 385 1.69 -32.33 -18.13
C ARG A 385 1.70 -33.39 -19.24
N GLY A 386 2.03 -33.00 -20.48
CA GLY A 386 2.06 -33.94 -21.60
C GLY A 386 3.13 -35.03 -21.46
N LEU A 387 4.28 -34.68 -20.90
CA LEU A 387 5.35 -35.63 -20.60
C LEU A 387 4.91 -36.61 -19.50
N VAL A 388 4.36 -36.09 -18.39
CA VAL A 388 3.87 -36.91 -17.27
C VAL A 388 2.80 -37.90 -17.75
N LEU A 389 1.84 -37.46 -18.57
CA LEU A 389 0.81 -38.34 -19.13
C LEU A 389 1.41 -39.46 -20.00
N THR A 390 2.41 -39.14 -20.81
CA THR A 390 3.08 -40.11 -21.69
C THR A 390 3.83 -41.17 -20.88
N LEU A 391 4.63 -40.73 -19.90
CA LEU A 391 5.40 -41.62 -19.03
C LEU A 391 4.50 -42.43 -18.11
N PHE A 392 3.38 -41.87 -17.67
CA PHE A 392 2.39 -42.60 -16.88
C PHE A 392 1.73 -43.74 -17.67
N ALA A 393 1.35 -43.49 -18.93
CA ALA A 393 0.82 -44.54 -19.81
C ALA A 393 1.87 -45.63 -20.14
N GLU A 394 3.16 -45.29 -20.13
CA GLU A 394 4.24 -46.28 -20.22
C GLU A 394 4.36 -47.08 -18.92
N LEU A 395 4.38 -46.41 -17.76
CA LEU A 395 4.42 -47.04 -16.45
C LEU A 395 3.26 -48.02 -16.26
N GLN A 396 2.03 -47.65 -16.65
CA GLN A 396 0.87 -48.54 -16.58
C GLN A 396 1.01 -49.80 -17.43
N ARG A 397 1.76 -49.75 -18.55
CA ARG A 397 2.00 -50.91 -19.42
C ARG A 397 3.11 -51.82 -18.88
N THR A 398 4.09 -51.25 -18.20
CA THR A 398 5.30 -51.99 -17.76
C THR A 398 5.22 -52.45 -16.31
N ALA A 399 4.56 -51.69 -15.44
CA ALA A 399 4.45 -52.02 -14.02
C ALA A 399 3.44 -53.15 -13.81
N SER A 400 3.79 -54.10 -12.94
CA SER A 400 2.91 -55.20 -12.53
C SER A 400 1.86 -54.80 -11.48
N HIS A 401 1.85 -53.53 -11.06
CA HIS A 401 1.08 -53.02 -9.93
C HIS A 401 0.11 -51.92 -10.38
N PRO A 402 -1.03 -51.73 -9.68
CA PRO A 402 -1.97 -50.66 -10.00
C PRO A 402 -1.29 -49.29 -9.90
N CYS A 403 -1.44 -48.47 -10.94
CA CYS A 403 -0.84 -47.15 -11.03
C CYS A 403 -1.92 -46.07 -11.10
N SER A 404 -1.79 -45.02 -10.31
CA SER A 404 -2.71 -43.88 -10.27
C SER A 404 -1.97 -42.58 -10.56
N LEU A 405 -2.66 -41.60 -11.15
CA LEU A 405 -2.12 -40.28 -11.45
C LEU A 405 -3.06 -39.19 -10.93
N PHE A 406 -2.47 -38.23 -10.24
CA PHE A 406 -3.13 -37.07 -9.68
C PHE A 406 -2.47 -35.78 -10.17
N PHE A 407 -3.27 -34.75 -10.37
CA PHE A 407 -2.81 -33.41 -10.73
C PHE A 407 -3.21 -32.37 -9.69
N MET A 408 -2.28 -31.46 -9.42
CA MET A 408 -2.48 -30.27 -8.60
C MET A 408 -2.52 -29.03 -9.47
N SER A 409 -3.35 -28.06 -9.09
CA SER A 409 -3.66 -26.91 -9.94
C SER A 409 -2.45 -26.00 -10.23
N ASN A 410 -1.68 -25.62 -9.21
CA ASN A 410 -0.66 -24.54 -9.33
C ASN A 410 0.51 -24.66 -8.34
N ALA A 411 0.66 -25.77 -7.62
CA ALA A 411 1.69 -25.95 -6.60
C ALA A 411 2.50 -27.20 -6.87
N GLU A 412 3.77 -27.18 -6.43
CA GLU A 412 4.58 -28.38 -6.33
C GLU A 412 3.93 -29.34 -5.31
N PRO A 413 3.89 -30.65 -5.57
CA PRO A 413 3.31 -31.60 -4.64
C PRO A 413 4.06 -31.62 -3.31
N THR A 414 3.35 -31.34 -2.22
CA THR A 414 3.87 -31.41 -0.85
C THR A 414 3.14 -32.51 -0.08
N SER A 415 3.66 -32.89 1.09
CA SER A 415 3.03 -33.88 1.97
C SER A 415 1.59 -33.51 2.39
N ASP A 416 1.16 -32.26 2.21
CA ASP A 416 -0.20 -31.80 2.53
C ASP A 416 -1.30 -32.51 1.71
N VAL A 417 -0.94 -33.10 0.56
CA VAL A 417 -1.88 -33.80 -0.32
C VAL A 417 -2.20 -35.22 0.12
N ILE A 418 -1.39 -35.78 1.03
CA ILE A 418 -1.40 -37.21 1.37
C ILE A 418 -2.79 -37.67 1.78
N ASP A 419 -3.46 -36.92 2.67
CA ASP A 419 -4.77 -37.31 3.18
C ASP A 419 -5.84 -37.40 2.08
N GLU A 420 -5.83 -36.43 1.15
CA GLU A 420 -6.78 -36.39 0.04
C GLU A 420 -6.50 -37.51 -0.97
N VAL A 421 -5.23 -37.73 -1.33
CA VAL A 421 -4.82 -38.79 -2.25
C VAL A 421 -5.11 -40.17 -1.65
N ALA A 422 -4.75 -40.38 -0.38
CA ALA A 422 -4.98 -41.63 0.32
C ALA A 422 -6.48 -41.97 0.40
N ALA A 423 -7.33 -40.97 0.66
CA ALA A 423 -8.78 -41.16 0.67
C ALA A 423 -9.31 -41.58 -0.72
N LYS A 424 -8.84 -40.96 -1.82
CA LYS A 424 -9.24 -41.34 -3.19
C LYS A 424 -8.75 -42.74 -3.58
N LEU A 425 -7.58 -43.15 -3.11
CA LEU A 425 -7.04 -44.50 -3.31
C LEU A 425 -7.64 -45.56 -2.40
N SER A 426 -8.37 -45.15 -1.35
CA SER A 426 -8.80 -46.04 -0.26
C SER A 426 -7.65 -46.74 0.47
N CYS A 427 -6.46 -46.12 0.53
CA CYS A 427 -5.30 -46.72 1.17
C CYS A 427 -5.26 -46.41 2.67
N THR A 428 -4.90 -47.42 3.47
CA THR A 428 -4.71 -47.30 4.92
C THR A 428 -3.25 -47.11 5.30
N ARG A 429 -2.33 -47.45 4.39
CA ARG A 429 -0.89 -47.33 4.55
C ARG A 429 -0.28 -46.70 3.30
N PHE A 430 0.75 -45.89 3.48
CA PHE A 430 1.42 -45.28 2.34
C PHE A 430 2.90 -45.04 2.61
N ALA A 431 3.65 -44.90 1.51
CA ALA A 431 4.98 -44.31 1.52
C ALA A 431 4.92 -42.97 0.79
N TRP A 432 5.38 -41.88 1.41
CA TRP A 432 5.53 -40.58 0.76
C TRP A 432 6.98 -40.41 0.31
N VAL A 433 7.18 -39.89 -0.90
CA VAL A 433 8.48 -39.46 -1.42
C VAL A 433 8.30 -38.11 -2.09
N ASP A 434 8.95 -37.10 -1.53
CA ASP A 434 8.98 -35.73 -2.03
C ASP A 434 9.72 -35.63 -3.39
N GLY A 435 9.41 -34.61 -4.18
CA GLY A 435 9.84 -34.51 -5.59
C GLY A 435 11.34 -34.26 -5.76
N ASN A 436 12.00 -33.79 -4.72
CA ASN A 436 13.44 -33.57 -4.64
C ASN A 436 14.22 -34.82 -4.22
N LEU A 437 13.54 -35.93 -3.93
CA LEU A 437 14.13 -37.19 -3.53
C LEU A 437 13.89 -38.28 -4.57
N SER A 438 14.78 -39.27 -4.54
CA SER A 438 14.50 -40.55 -5.13
C SER A 438 14.85 -41.66 -4.16
N LEU A 439 14.04 -42.71 -4.17
CA LEU A 439 14.36 -43.92 -3.44
C LEU A 439 15.54 -44.64 -4.09
N THR A 440 16.43 -45.16 -3.25
CA THR A 440 17.49 -46.10 -3.65
C THR A 440 16.89 -47.49 -3.87
N ALA A 441 17.65 -48.41 -4.46
CA ALA A 441 17.22 -49.81 -4.58
C ALA A 441 16.89 -50.43 -3.20
N ARG A 442 17.62 -50.02 -2.15
CA ARG A 442 17.33 -50.43 -0.77
C ARG A 442 16.01 -49.82 -0.28
N GLY A 443 15.79 -48.53 -0.50
CA GLY A 443 14.54 -47.87 -0.13
C GLY A 443 13.32 -48.59 -0.70
N TRP A 444 13.32 -48.86 -2.00
CA TRP A 444 12.27 -49.61 -2.69
C TRP A 444 12.02 -51.00 -2.09
N HIS A 445 13.09 -51.71 -1.69
CA HIS A 445 12.98 -53.04 -1.10
C HIS A 445 12.40 -53.03 0.31
N GLU A 446 12.67 -51.98 1.09
CA GLU A 446 12.24 -51.87 2.48
C GLU A 446 10.80 -51.37 2.65
N LEU A 447 10.23 -50.64 1.67
CA LEU A 447 8.86 -50.10 1.75
C LEU A 447 7.81 -51.14 2.20
N GLY A 448 7.86 -52.34 1.62
CA GLY A 448 6.92 -53.43 1.91
C GLY A 448 7.22 -54.24 3.18
N ARG A 449 8.36 -54.01 3.83
CA ARG A 449 8.82 -54.75 5.01
C ARG A 449 8.65 -53.98 6.31
N VAL A 450 8.54 -52.66 6.20
CA VAL A 450 8.32 -51.78 7.32
C VAL A 450 6.92 -52.03 7.89
N THR A 451 6.84 -52.44 9.16
CA THR A 451 5.58 -52.73 9.86
C THR A 451 5.22 -51.69 10.93
N ASN A 452 6.16 -50.82 11.32
CA ASN A 452 5.88 -49.75 12.28
C ASN A 452 4.82 -48.78 11.72
N ALA A 453 4.10 -48.12 12.63
CA ALA A 453 3.08 -47.12 12.29
C ALA A 453 3.66 -45.92 11.52
N MET A 454 4.93 -45.59 11.76
CA MET A 454 5.68 -44.60 10.98
C MET A 454 7.19 -44.92 10.99
N VAL A 455 7.86 -44.79 9.84
CA VAL A 455 9.31 -44.95 9.67
C VAL A 455 9.84 -43.94 8.68
N LEU A 456 10.97 -43.31 9.00
CA LEU A 456 11.66 -42.40 8.10
C LEU A 456 12.49 -43.16 7.07
N LEU A 457 12.50 -42.69 5.84
CA LEU A 457 13.40 -43.16 4.79
C LEU A 457 14.56 -42.18 4.72
N ALA A 458 15.63 -42.45 5.47
CA ALA A 458 16.71 -41.50 5.65
C ALA A 458 17.46 -41.26 4.33
N THR A 459 17.77 -40.00 4.10
CA THR A 459 18.54 -39.52 2.95
C THR A 459 20.02 -39.60 3.21
N ASP A 460 20.80 -40.03 2.23
CA ASP A 460 22.25 -39.90 2.29
C ASP A 460 22.64 -38.44 2.00
N ASP A 461 23.29 -37.78 2.96
CA ASP A 461 23.91 -36.48 2.69
C ASP A 461 25.19 -36.71 1.86
N ALA A 462 25.11 -36.43 0.56
CA ALA A 462 26.24 -36.55 -0.35
C ALA A 462 27.42 -35.64 0.05
N MET A 463 27.19 -34.63 0.88
CA MET A 463 28.20 -33.67 1.35
C MET A 463 28.85 -34.07 2.69
N GLY A 464 28.45 -35.19 3.31
CA GLY A 464 29.10 -35.72 4.52
C GLY A 464 29.04 -34.78 5.74
N GLY A 465 28.09 -33.85 5.77
CA GLY A 465 27.85 -33.01 6.94
C GLY A 465 27.16 -33.85 8.01
N ASP A 466 27.70 -33.83 9.22
CA ASP A 466 27.09 -34.44 10.42
C ASP A 466 25.86 -33.64 10.90
N THR A 467 25.04 -33.15 9.96
CA THR A 467 23.68 -32.72 10.26
C THR A 467 22.87 -33.99 10.39
N GLY A 468 22.75 -34.51 11.62
CA GLY A 468 21.85 -35.61 11.93
C GLY A 468 20.48 -35.44 11.27
N PRO A 469 19.74 -36.54 11.04
CA PRO A 469 18.59 -36.60 10.14
C PRO A 469 17.71 -35.35 10.31
N GLY A 470 17.69 -34.51 9.28
CA GLY A 470 16.83 -33.35 9.25
C GLY A 470 15.41 -33.83 9.53
N TRP A 471 14.73 -33.21 10.50
CA TRP A 471 13.39 -33.59 10.98
C TRP A 471 12.28 -33.22 9.97
N GLU A 472 12.64 -33.11 8.70
CA GLU A 472 11.76 -32.75 7.59
C GLU A 472 11.26 -34.05 6.94
N LEU A 473 9.94 -34.18 6.82
CA LEU A 473 9.28 -35.41 6.37
C LEU A 473 9.27 -35.53 4.83
N HIS A 474 10.46 -35.57 4.23
CA HIS A 474 10.60 -35.67 2.78
C HIS A 474 10.36 -37.09 2.26
N ALA A 475 10.74 -38.11 3.02
CA ALA A 475 10.43 -39.49 2.67
C ALA A 475 10.17 -40.35 3.91
N PHE A 476 9.02 -41.02 3.95
CA PHE A 476 8.61 -41.84 5.08
C PHE A 476 7.52 -42.85 4.68
N VAL A 477 7.37 -43.88 5.49
CA VAL A 477 6.25 -44.84 5.44
C VAL A 477 5.37 -44.60 6.67
N ALA A 478 4.05 -44.55 6.50
CA ALA A 478 3.12 -44.35 7.61
C ALA A 478 1.77 -45.03 7.40
N ASP A 479 1.11 -45.34 8.51
CA ASP A 479 -0.34 -45.58 8.54
C ASP A 479 -1.08 -44.25 8.47
N ILE A 480 -2.21 -44.23 7.74
CA ILE A 480 -2.97 -43.00 7.52
C ILE A 480 -3.49 -42.39 8.84
N SER A 481 -3.80 -43.21 9.84
CA SER A 481 -4.21 -42.75 11.17
C SER A 481 -3.08 -42.02 11.91
N GLU A 482 -1.86 -42.54 11.81
CA GLU A 482 -0.69 -41.96 12.47
C GLU A 482 -0.25 -40.68 11.76
N TRP A 483 -0.27 -40.68 10.43
CA TRP A 483 -0.09 -39.47 9.63
C TRP A 483 -1.05 -38.37 10.04
N ARG A 484 -2.36 -38.65 10.10
CA ARG A 484 -3.38 -37.65 10.49
C ARG A 484 -3.13 -37.09 11.88
N ARG A 485 -2.72 -37.94 12.83
CA ARG A 485 -2.36 -37.53 14.18
C ARG A 485 -1.21 -36.52 14.15
N ILE A 486 -0.11 -36.83 13.46
CA ILE A 486 1.05 -35.95 13.33
C ILE A 486 0.70 -34.67 12.56
N TYR A 487 0.00 -34.81 11.43
CA TYR A 487 -0.43 -33.71 10.58
C TYR A 487 -1.28 -32.70 11.34
N SER A 488 -2.19 -33.16 12.20
CA SER A 488 -3.04 -32.29 13.03
C SER A 488 -2.29 -31.51 14.10
N LEU A 489 -1.13 -32.01 14.55
CA LEU A 489 -0.29 -31.39 15.57
C LEU A 489 0.82 -30.51 14.98
N ALA A 490 1.16 -30.73 13.71
CA ALA A 490 2.22 -30.00 13.05
C ALA A 490 1.80 -28.56 12.72
N PRO A 491 2.63 -27.55 13.05
CA PRO A 491 2.38 -26.18 12.64
C PRO A 491 2.35 -26.09 11.11
N PRO A 492 1.54 -25.19 10.53
CA PRO A 492 1.51 -25.00 9.09
C PRO A 492 2.88 -24.52 8.59
N GLN A 493 3.29 -25.07 7.45
CA GLN A 493 4.56 -24.78 6.81
C GLN A 493 4.36 -24.73 5.29
N ILE A 494 5.10 -23.85 4.62
CA ILE A 494 5.19 -23.85 3.16
C ILE A 494 6.15 -24.97 2.76
N GLY A 495 5.70 -25.85 1.87
CA GLY A 495 6.52 -26.97 1.37
C GLY A 495 6.30 -28.28 2.12
N GLY A 496 5.18 -28.46 2.84
CA GLY A 496 4.86 -29.70 3.55
C GLY A 496 5.05 -29.61 5.05
N VAL A 497 5.20 -30.77 5.70
CA VAL A 497 5.11 -30.92 7.15
C VAL A 497 6.47 -31.18 7.77
N ARG A 498 6.75 -30.51 8.88
CA ARG A 498 7.91 -30.76 9.73
C ARG A 498 7.47 -31.27 11.09
N LEU A 499 8.19 -32.27 11.60
CA LEU A 499 7.93 -32.79 12.94
C LEU A 499 8.24 -31.74 14.00
N PRO A 500 7.45 -31.66 15.09
CA PRO A 500 7.79 -30.84 16.23
C PRO A 500 9.15 -31.28 16.81
N THR A 501 9.92 -30.31 17.30
CA THR A 501 11.28 -30.52 17.83
C THR A 501 11.36 -31.43 19.07
N GLN A 502 10.20 -31.80 19.65
CA GLN A 502 10.14 -32.69 20.80
C GLN A 502 10.36 -34.14 20.36
N SER A 503 11.58 -34.63 20.58
CA SER A 503 12.07 -36.01 20.81
C SER A 503 11.21 -37.23 20.42
N ILE A 504 10.43 -37.21 19.34
CA ILE A 504 9.88 -38.45 18.78
C ILE A 504 11.00 -39.10 17.98
N GLU A 505 11.74 -40.01 18.61
CA GLU A 505 12.66 -40.89 17.89
C GLU A 505 11.84 -41.80 16.97
N LEU A 506 11.78 -41.43 15.69
CA LEU A 506 11.22 -42.29 14.67
C LEU A 506 12.27 -43.28 14.19
N PRO A 507 11.94 -44.57 14.07
CA PRO A 507 12.83 -45.51 13.39
C PRO A 507 13.11 -45.03 11.97
N ALA A 508 14.33 -45.28 11.49
CA ALA A 508 14.77 -44.86 10.17
C ALA A 508 15.44 -46.00 9.40
N VAL A 509 15.12 -46.10 8.11
CA VAL A 509 15.86 -46.94 7.17
C VAL A 509 16.99 -46.10 6.58
N THR A 510 18.23 -46.39 6.97
CA THR A 510 19.42 -45.70 6.43
C THR A 510 19.63 -46.02 4.95
N HIS A 511 20.17 -45.08 4.19
CA HIS A 511 20.45 -45.24 2.75
C HIS A 511 19.20 -45.58 1.92
N ALA A 512 18.02 -45.11 2.33
CA ALA A 512 16.76 -45.42 1.68
C ALA A 512 16.40 -44.43 0.56
N ALA A 513 16.86 -43.20 0.66
CA ALA A 513 16.63 -42.15 -0.33
C ALA A 513 17.91 -41.36 -0.62
N GLU A 514 17.95 -40.72 -1.78
CA GLU A 514 19.00 -39.82 -2.20
C GLU A 514 18.40 -38.51 -2.70
N TRP A 515 19.11 -37.41 -2.45
CA TRP A 515 18.74 -36.09 -2.97
C TRP A 515 18.98 -36.03 -4.46
N LEU A 516 17.93 -35.72 -5.22
CA LEU A 516 18.05 -35.33 -6.62
C LEU A 516 18.56 -33.89 -6.69
N GLN A 517 17.97 -33.02 -5.87
CA GLN A 517 18.29 -31.60 -5.77
C GLN A 517 18.05 -31.11 -4.33
N PRO A 518 18.77 -30.09 -3.85
CA PRO A 518 18.45 -29.48 -2.57
C PRO A 518 17.01 -28.92 -2.60
N PRO A 519 16.28 -28.95 -1.48
CA PRO A 519 14.92 -28.44 -1.41
C PRO A 519 14.89 -26.97 -1.81
N LEU A 520 14.10 -26.64 -2.84
CA LEU A 520 13.98 -25.29 -3.40
C LEU A 520 13.12 -24.41 -2.51
N GLY A 521 13.68 -23.91 -1.41
CA GLY A 521 13.07 -22.84 -0.62
C GLY A 521 13.64 -21.49 -1.03
N SER A 522 12.79 -20.53 -1.40
CA SER A 522 13.27 -19.14 -1.46
C SER A 522 13.75 -18.72 -0.05
N PRO A 523 14.79 -17.88 0.10
CA PRO A 523 15.22 -17.41 1.41
C PRO A 523 14.08 -16.79 2.25
N PHE A 524 13.08 -16.22 1.58
CA PHE A 524 11.88 -15.68 2.22
C PHE A 524 10.94 -16.78 2.74
N THR A 525 10.78 -17.88 2.01
CA THR A 525 9.99 -19.05 2.45
C THR A 525 10.58 -19.66 3.72
N LEU A 526 11.91 -19.79 3.79
CA LEU A 526 12.60 -20.27 4.99
C LEU A 526 12.31 -19.38 6.21
N LYS A 527 12.32 -18.05 6.02
CA LYS A 527 11.97 -17.09 7.07
C LYS A 527 10.51 -17.19 7.49
N ILE A 528 9.57 -17.39 6.56
CA ILE A 528 8.15 -17.63 6.88
C ILE A 528 8.02 -18.89 7.73
N ASN A 529 8.61 -20.00 7.30
CA ASN A 529 8.54 -21.28 8.01
C ASN A 529 9.15 -21.17 9.41
N GLU A 530 10.29 -20.47 9.54
CA GLU A 530 10.92 -20.23 10.83
C GLU A 530 10.04 -19.37 11.75
N ALA A 531 9.45 -18.30 11.24
CA ALA A 531 8.58 -17.41 12.02
C ALA A 531 7.28 -18.11 12.45
N ALA A 532 6.63 -18.84 11.53
CA ALA A 532 5.44 -19.64 11.82
C ALA A 532 5.72 -20.69 12.90
N ARG A 533 6.88 -21.35 12.82
CA ARG A 533 7.35 -22.29 13.85
C ARG A 533 7.54 -21.58 15.19
N ARG A 534 8.33 -20.50 15.27
CA ARG A 534 8.60 -19.80 16.55
C ARG A 534 7.33 -19.28 17.24
N ALA A 535 6.32 -18.90 16.46
CA ALA A 535 5.09 -18.34 16.99
C ALA A 535 4.10 -19.41 17.51
N HIS A 536 4.17 -20.65 16.98
CA HIS A 536 3.10 -21.65 17.18
C HIS A 536 3.56 -23.10 17.40
N GLY A 537 4.86 -23.40 17.42
CA GLY A 537 5.43 -24.72 17.70
C GLY A 537 6.50 -24.66 18.77
#